data_AF-A0A016T9C7-F1
#
_entry.id   AF-A0A016T9C7-F1
#
_cell.length_a   1.000
_cell.length_b   1.000
_cell.length_c   1.000
_cell.angle_alpha   90.00
_cell.angle_beta   90.00
_cell.angle_gamma   90.00
#
_symmetry.space_group_name_H-M   'P 1'
#
loop_
_entity.id
_entity.type
_entity.pdbx_description
1 polymer ?
#
loop_
_entity_poly.entity_id
_entity_poly.type
_entity_poly.pdbx_seq_one_letter_code
_entity_poly.pdbx_strand_id
1 'polypeptide(L)'
;MSRVNPHNKMGTGGVVSAVFSAMMDVIWSGQYTAIKPQRFLRLFASQVNACLADGHQHDASEFQLVLLDALHEDTNQVTKRVLFEQNYKDGSHILNDAKDYEKKSRLFSCSPVNKIFNLQTVSELSCSTCGEQ
;
A
#
# COMPACT_ATOMS: atom_id res chain seq x y z
N MET A 1 18.63 -2.37 9.33
CA MET A 1 18.27 -0.94 9.30
C MET A 1 16.79 -0.83 8.98
N SER A 2 16.01 -0.23 9.87
CA SER A 2 14.56 -0.08 9.69
C SER A 2 14.26 0.80 8.48
N ARG A 3 13.35 0.38 7.60
CA ARG A 3 12.86 1.17 6.45
C ARG A 3 11.63 2.01 6.82
N VAL A 4 11.33 2.17 8.11
CA VAL A 4 10.18 2.96 8.57
C VAL A 4 10.45 4.45 8.34
N ASN A 5 9.45 5.16 7.80
CA ASN A 5 9.44 6.60 7.63
C ASN A 5 8.44 7.24 8.61
N PRO A 6 8.89 7.61 9.83
CA PRO A 6 8.00 8.18 10.84
C PRO A 6 7.50 9.59 10.50
N HIS A 7 8.06 10.23 9.47
CA HIS A 7 7.72 11.59 9.07
C HIS A 7 6.70 11.65 7.92
N ASN A 8 6.32 10.49 7.35
CA ASN A 8 5.29 10.47 6.33
C ASN A 8 3.92 10.77 6.96
N LYS A 9 3.32 11.90 6.58
CA LYS A 9 2.03 12.38 7.11
C LYS A 9 0.85 11.49 6.77
N MET A 10 0.98 10.65 5.73
CA MET A 10 -0.03 9.66 5.37
C MET A 10 0.15 8.32 6.10
N GLY A 11 1.29 8.12 6.76
CA GLY A 11 1.55 6.94 7.57
C GLY A 11 1.04 7.08 9.00
N THR A 12 1.34 6.07 9.82
CA THR A 12 0.98 5.97 11.24
C THR A 12 2.16 6.28 12.16
N GLY A 13 3.19 6.96 11.64
CA GLY A 13 4.46 7.14 12.33
C GLY A 13 5.24 5.83 12.56
N GLY A 14 4.89 4.76 11.84
CA GLY A 14 5.49 3.43 12.01
C GLY A 14 4.79 2.51 13.02
N VAL A 15 3.69 2.96 13.65
CA VAL A 15 2.98 2.17 14.67
C VAL A 15 2.46 0.86 14.08
N VAL A 16 1.82 0.91 12.91
CA VAL A 16 1.27 -0.28 12.24
C VAL A 16 2.38 -1.23 11.83
N SER A 17 3.46 -0.74 11.22
CA SER A 17 4.61 -1.56 10.84
C SER A 17 5.26 -2.23 12.05
N ALA A 18 5.40 -1.53 13.17
CA ALA A 18 5.99 -2.08 14.38
C ALA A 18 5.12 -3.20 14.98
N VAL A 19 3.80 -2.97 15.13
CA VAL A 19 2.91 -3.99 15.71
C VAL A 19 2.70 -5.18 14.77
N PHE A 20 2.68 -4.95 13.45
CA PHE A 20 2.62 -6.02 12.46
C PHE A 20 3.88 -6.88 12.50
N SER A 21 5.08 -6.28 12.53
CA SER A 21 6.35 -7.00 12.64
C SER A 21 6.41 -7.83 13.92
N ALA A 22 6.04 -7.23 15.07
CA ALA A 22 6.02 -7.95 16.34
C ALA A 22 5.03 -9.14 16.33
N MET A 23 3.88 -8.99 15.65
CA MET A 23 2.93 -10.09 15.47
C MET A 23 3.52 -11.20 14.60
N MET A 24 4.20 -10.85 13.50
CA MET A 24 4.89 -11.82 12.64
C MET A 24 5.97 -12.58 13.41
N ASP A 25 6.78 -11.91 14.22
CA ASP A 25 7.81 -12.57 15.04
C ASP A 25 7.21 -13.62 15.98
N VAL A 26 6.06 -13.32 16.61
CA VAL A 26 5.34 -14.29 17.46
C VAL A 26 4.80 -15.46 16.64
N ILE A 27 4.21 -15.21 15.47
CA ILE A 27 3.67 -16.25 14.58
C ILE A 27 4.78 -17.19 14.10
N TRP A 28 5.92 -16.64 13.69
CA TRP A 28 7.05 -17.40 13.16
C TRP A 28 7.98 -17.99 14.24
N SER A 29 7.71 -17.71 15.53
CA SER A 29 8.50 -18.24 16.64
C SER A 29 8.39 -19.76 16.82
N GLY A 30 7.29 -20.37 16.33
CA GLY A 30 6.98 -21.79 16.57
C GLY A 30 6.63 -22.13 18.03
N GLN A 31 6.53 -21.13 18.91
CA GLN A 31 6.30 -21.33 20.35
C GLN A 31 4.83 -21.54 20.71
N TYR A 32 3.91 -21.12 19.85
CA TYR A 32 2.47 -21.10 20.13
C TYR A 32 1.69 -21.85 19.06
N THR A 33 0.72 -22.66 19.50
CA THR A 33 -0.21 -23.36 18.60
C THR A 33 -1.38 -22.48 18.16
N ALA A 34 -1.68 -21.42 18.91
CA ALA A 34 -2.70 -20.43 18.59
C ALA A 34 -2.33 -19.07 19.20
N ILE A 35 -2.68 -17.98 18.50
CA ILE A 35 -2.39 -16.60 18.91
C ILE A 35 -3.68 -15.79 18.83
N LYS A 36 -3.92 -14.94 19.83
CA LYS A 36 -4.98 -13.92 19.79
C LYS A 36 -4.36 -12.56 19.41
N PRO A 37 -4.55 -12.03 18.20
CA PRO A 37 -3.86 -10.82 17.72
C PRO A 37 -4.49 -9.52 18.23
N GLN A 38 -4.98 -9.49 19.48
CA GLN A 38 -5.80 -8.38 20.01
C GLN A 38 -5.06 -7.04 20.02
N ARG A 39 -3.75 -7.05 20.32
CA ARG A 39 -2.93 -5.83 20.30
C ARG A 39 -2.78 -5.26 18.89
N PHE A 40 -2.57 -6.12 17.90
CA PHE A 40 -2.51 -5.73 16.50
C PHE A 40 -3.85 -5.13 16.06
N LEU A 41 -4.96 -5.84 16.25
CA LEU A 41 -6.29 -5.39 15.84
C LEU A 41 -6.66 -4.04 16.45
N ARG A 42 -6.42 -3.86 17.76
CA ARG A 42 -6.73 -2.59 18.46
C ARG A 42 -5.90 -1.42 17.92
N LEU A 43 -4.60 -1.60 17.74
CA LEU A 43 -3.73 -0.54 17.24
C LEU A 43 -4.05 -0.23 15.77
N PHE A 44 -4.22 -1.25 14.94
CA PHE A 44 -4.58 -1.08 13.53
C PHE A 44 -5.87 -0.29 13.37
N ALA A 45 -6.93 -0.67 14.09
CA ALA A 45 -8.19 0.05 14.03
C ALA A 45 -8.08 1.50 14.53
N SER A 46 -7.32 1.74 15.60
CA SER A 46 -7.13 3.11 16.13
C SER A 46 -6.32 4.03 15.21
N GLN A 47 -5.42 3.47 14.38
CA GLN A 47 -4.53 4.25 13.53
C GLN A 47 -5.06 4.40 12.10
N VAL A 48 -5.80 3.41 11.60
CA VAL A 48 -6.10 3.30 10.16
C VAL A 48 -7.61 3.36 9.89
N ASN A 49 -8.40 2.52 10.57
CA ASN A 49 -9.85 2.46 10.33
C ASN A 49 -10.60 1.99 11.59
N ALA A 50 -11.27 2.92 12.26
CA ALA A 50 -12.00 2.65 13.50
C ALA A 50 -13.18 1.68 13.31
N CYS A 51 -13.73 1.57 12.10
CA CYS A 51 -14.84 0.65 11.81
C CYS A 51 -14.45 -0.83 11.99
N LEU A 52 -13.15 -1.15 11.88
CA LEU A 52 -12.65 -2.51 12.11
C LEU A 52 -12.66 -2.92 13.60
N ALA A 53 -12.99 -2.02 14.52
CA ALA A 53 -13.07 -2.26 15.96
C ALA A 53 -14.51 -2.47 16.49
N ASP A 54 -15.47 -2.81 15.63
CA ASP A 54 -16.88 -2.98 16.00
C ASP A 54 -17.26 -4.41 16.45
N GLY A 55 -16.38 -5.39 16.23
CA GLY A 55 -16.62 -6.79 16.58
C GLY A 55 -17.50 -7.57 15.58
N HIS A 56 -17.84 -6.98 14.43
CA HIS A 56 -18.58 -7.66 13.37
C HIS A 56 -17.64 -8.40 12.39
N GLN A 57 -18.26 -9.15 11.46
CA GLN A 57 -17.53 -9.71 10.32
C GLN A 57 -17.27 -8.62 9.29
N HIS A 58 -16.06 -8.61 8.73
CA HIS A 58 -15.61 -7.67 7.72
C HIS A 58 -15.11 -8.39 6.48
N ASP A 59 -15.04 -7.69 5.36
CA ASP A 59 -14.46 -8.21 4.12
C ASP A 59 -12.93 -8.32 4.26
N ALA A 60 -12.41 -9.54 4.08
CA ALA A 60 -10.98 -9.82 4.18
C ALA A 60 -10.16 -9.10 3.09
N SER A 61 -10.74 -8.89 1.91
CA SER A 61 -10.09 -8.19 0.79
C SER A 61 -9.97 -6.69 1.07
N GLU A 62 -11.01 -6.07 1.64
CA GLU A 62 -10.96 -4.68 2.09
C GLU A 62 -9.89 -4.50 3.18
N PHE A 63 -9.90 -5.37 4.19
CA PHE A 63 -8.88 -5.36 5.23
C PHE A 63 -7.46 -5.49 4.66
N GLN A 64 -7.25 -6.39 3.70
CA GLN A 64 -5.95 -6.58 3.06
C GLN A 64 -5.48 -5.31 2.35
N LEU A 65 -6.35 -4.65 1.58
CA LEU A 65 -6.01 -3.41 0.86
C LEU A 65 -5.60 -2.31 1.85
N VAL A 66 -6.37 -2.12 2.91
CA VAL A 66 -6.10 -1.12 3.96
C VAL A 66 -4.81 -1.43 4.71
N LEU A 67 -4.53 -2.71 4.97
CA LEU A 67 -3.27 -3.14 5.62
C LEU A 67 -2.06 -2.87 4.74
N LEU A 68 -2.13 -3.21 3.45
CA LEU A 68 -1.04 -2.97 2.51
C LEU A 68 -0.77 -1.47 2.35
N ASP A 69 -1.80 -0.64 2.29
CA ASP A 69 -1.65 0.81 2.24
C ASP A 69 -1.00 1.37 3.52
N ALA A 70 -1.46 0.96 4.71
CA ALA A 70 -0.86 1.42 5.96
C ALA A 70 0.63 1.03 6.09
N LEU A 71 0.98 -0.21 5.71
CA LEU A 71 2.38 -0.66 5.69
C LEU A 71 3.19 0.07 4.59
N HIS A 72 2.57 0.32 3.44
CA HIS A 72 3.17 1.10 2.37
C HIS A 72 3.54 2.49 2.87
N GLU A 73 2.59 3.20 3.47
CA GLU A 73 2.77 4.57 3.93
C GLU A 73 3.76 4.68 5.09
N ASP A 74 3.72 3.74 6.05
CA ASP A 74 4.74 3.67 7.11
C ASP A 74 6.16 3.43 6.59
N THR A 75 6.33 2.87 5.38
CA THR A 75 7.63 2.48 4.82
C THR A 75 7.96 3.18 3.50
N ASN A 76 7.17 4.18 3.09
CA ASN A 76 7.38 4.93 1.87
C ASN A 76 8.63 5.81 2.03
N GLN A 77 9.61 5.63 1.16
CA GLN A 77 10.89 6.34 1.18
C GLN A 77 10.84 7.69 0.44
N VAL A 78 9.72 7.99 -0.23
CA VAL A 78 9.53 9.27 -0.92
C VAL A 78 9.22 10.35 0.12
N THR A 79 10.14 11.31 0.28
CA THR A 79 9.97 12.44 1.21
C THR A 79 9.09 13.54 0.65
N LYS A 80 9.14 13.76 -0.66
CA LYS A 80 8.30 14.71 -1.39
C LYS A 80 7.72 14.02 -2.62
N ARG A 81 6.41 13.80 -2.60
CA ARG A 81 5.69 13.21 -3.72
C ARG A 81 5.75 14.15 -4.92
N VAL A 82 6.25 13.65 -6.04
CA VAL A 82 6.23 14.37 -7.32
C VAL A 82 5.01 13.89 -8.09
N LEU A 83 4.02 14.77 -8.27
CA LEU A 83 2.87 14.50 -9.12
C LEU A 83 3.32 14.44 -10.58
N PHE A 84 2.65 13.60 -11.36
CA PHE A 84 2.92 13.43 -12.78
C PHE A 84 1.64 13.12 -13.53
N GLU A 85 1.61 13.52 -14.79
CA GLU A 85 0.52 13.19 -15.72
C GLU A 85 0.84 11.91 -16.50
N GLN A 86 -0.21 11.14 -16.79
CA GLN A 86 -0.17 9.92 -17.60
C GLN A 86 -0.59 10.26 -19.03
N ASN A 87 0.27 11.00 -19.74
CA ASN A 87 0.02 11.47 -21.11
C ASN A 87 0.37 10.39 -22.14
N TYR A 88 -0.13 9.17 -21.94
CA TYR A 88 0.06 8.03 -22.83
C TYR A 88 -1.16 7.91 -23.74
N LYS A 89 -0.95 7.83 -25.05
CA LYS A 89 -2.01 7.76 -26.06
C LYS A 89 -1.79 6.53 -26.94
N ASP A 90 -2.87 6.08 -27.59
CA ASP A 90 -2.93 5.13 -28.71
C ASP A 90 -2.22 3.76 -28.58
N GLY A 91 -1.48 3.52 -27.50
CA GLY A 91 -0.77 2.26 -27.23
C GLY A 91 0.43 1.99 -28.16
N SER A 92 0.77 2.88 -29.09
CA SER A 92 1.84 2.66 -30.08
C SER A 92 3.23 2.54 -29.45
N HIS A 93 3.41 3.11 -28.25
CA HIS A 93 4.68 3.14 -27.52
C HIS A 93 4.60 2.49 -26.13
N ILE A 94 3.71 1.50 -25.96
CA ILE A 94 3.37 0.88 -24.68
C ILE A 94 4.57 0.49 -23.80
N LEU A 95 5.67 -0.01 -24.40
CA LEU A 95 6.88 -0.38 -23.66
C LEU A 95 7.67 0.82 -23.13
N ASN A 96 7.68 1.93 -23.88
CA ASN A 96 8.33 3.18 -23.46
C ASN A 96 7.45 3.90 -22.43
N ASP A 97 6.14 3.92 -22.66
CA ASP A 97 5.15 4.48 -21.75
C ASP A 97 5.17 3.76 -20.41
N ALA A 98 5.25 2.43 -20.43
CA ALA A 98 5.34 1.65 -19.21
C ALA A 98 6.59 1.98 -18.39
N LYS A 99 7.75 2.13 -19.06
CA LYS A 99 9.02 2.52 -18.40
C LYS A 99 8.98 3.94 -17.84
N ASP A 100 8.39 4.87 -18.57
CA ASP A 100 8.21 6.25 -18.11
C ASP A 100 7.28 6.31 -16.89
N TYR A 101 6.16 5.58 -16.93
CA TYR A 101 5.25 5.44 -15.80
C TYR A 101 5.95 4.85 -14.59
N GLU A 102 6.69 3.75 -14.75
CA GLU A 102 7.43 3.12 -13.65
C GLU A 102 8.40 4.12 -13.00
N LYS A 103 9.17 4.85 -13.82
CA LYS A 103 10.12 5.86 -13.35
C LYS A 103 9.42 6.96 -12.56
N LYS A 104 8.32 7.51 -13.08
CA LYS A 104 7.54 8.58 -12.44
C LYS A 104 6.83 8.08 -11.16
N SER A 105 6.22 6.91 -11.21
CA SER A 105 5.55 6.26 -10.09
C SER A 105 6.50 6.07 -8.91
N ARG A 106 7.76 5.67 -9.16
CA ARG A 106 8.78 5.54 -8.10
C ARG A 106 9.15 6.86 -7.42
N LEU A 107 8.99 8.01 -8.10
CA LEU A 107 9.19 9.35 -7.52
C LEU A 107 7.98 9.81 -6.69
N PHE A 108 6.82 9.20 -6.90
CA PHE A 108 5.62 9.45 -6.11
C PHE A 108 5.51 8.50 -4.91
N SER A 109 5.87 7.23 -5.10
CA SER A 109 5.61 6.16 -4.14
C SER A 109 6.67 5.04 -4.26
N CYS A 110 7.44 4.81 -3.19
CA CYS A 110 8.50 3.81 -3.18
C CYS A 110 8.67 3.19 -1.80
N SER A 111 8.12 1.99 -1.60
CA SER A 111 8.23 1.22 -0.35
C SER A 111 8.57 -0.25 -0.63
N PRO A 112 8.99 -1.03 0.38
CA PRO A 112 9.11 -2.48 0.27
C PRO A 112 7.80 -3.17 -0.14
N VAL A 113 6.65 -2.67 0.34
CA VAL A 113 5.34 -3.21 -0.02
C VAL A 113 5.13 -3.09 -1.53
N ASN A 114 5.39 -1.92 -2.12
CA ASN A 114 5.26 -1.74 -3.57
C ASN A 114 6.23 -2.64 -4.34
N LYS A 115 7.45 -2.86 -3.84
CA LYS A 115 8.42 -3.72 -4.53
C LYS A 115 7.97 -5.18 -4.65
N ILE A 116 7.13 -5.65 -3.72
CA ILE A 116 6.67 -7.04 -3.68
C ILE A 116 5.31 -7.17 -4.37
N PHE A 117 4.39 -6.25 -4.09
CA PHE A 117 2.97 -6.40 -4.45
C PHE A 117 2.49 -5.48 -5.57
N ASN A 118 3.21 -4.40 -5.88
CA ASN A 118 2.75 -3.49 -6.91
C ASN A 118 2.95 -4.11 -8.29
N LEU A 119 1.90 -4.08 -9.10
CA LEU A 119 1.91 -4.49 -10.49
C LEU A 119 1.48 -3.31 -11.37
N GLN A 120 1.82 -3.36 -12.65
CA GLN A 120 1.44 -2.35 -13.62
C GLN A 120 0.47 -2.97 -14.64
N THR A 121 -0.68 -2.32 -14.82
CA THR A 121 -1.66 -2.64 -15.86
C THR A 121 -1.78 -1.51 -16.85
N VAL A 122 -2.26 -1.83 -18.05
CA VAL A 122 -2.67 -0.84 -19.05
C VAL A 122 -4.18 -0.93 -19.20
N SER A 123 -4.85 0.22 -19.14
CA SER A 123 -6.30 0.33 -19.31
C SER A 123 -6.56 1.27 -20.47
N GLU A 124 -7.17 0.74 -21.53
CA GLU A 124 -7.61 1.51 -22.69
C GLU A 124 -9.01 2.06 -22.40
N LEU A 125 -9.14 3.38 -22.45
CA LEU A 125 -10.41 4.06 -22.30
C LEU A 125 -10.78 4.65 -23.65
N SER A 126 -12.07 4.63 -23.99
CA SER A 126 -12.59 5.32 -25.16
C SER A 126 -13.91 6.00 -24.81
N CYS A 127 -14.07 7.25 -25.22
CA CYS A 127 -15.30 7.99 -25.02
C CYS A 127 -16.38 7.45 -25.96
N SER A 128 -17.50 6.98 -25.41
CA SER A 128 -18.63 6.46 -26.19
C SER A 128 -19.37 7.51 -27.02
N THR A 129 -19.10 8.81 -26.80
CA THR A 129 -19.73 9.92 -27.54
C THR A 129 -18.86 10.45 -28.67
N CYS A 130 -17.57 10.74 -28.41
CA CYS A 130 -16.66 11.31 -29.42
C CYS A 130 -15.65 10.32 -30.00
N GLY A 131 -15.54 9.11 -29.46
CA GLY A 131 -14.58 8.10 -29.93
C GLY A 131 -13.12 8.37 -29.59
N GLU A 132 -12.83 9.48 -28.90
CA GLU A 132 -11.48 9.79 -28.41
C GLU A 132 -11.01 8.73 -27.41
N GLN A 133 -9.75 8.31 -27.57
CA GLN A 133 -9.02 7.42 -26.67
C GLN A 133 -8.15 8.22 -25.70
#